data_AF-A0A0Q9PJ88-F1
#
_entry.id   AF-A0A0Q9PJ88-F1
#
_cell.length_a   1.000
_cell.length_b   1.000
_cell.length_c   1.000
_cell.angle_alpha   90.00
_cell.angle_beta   90.00
_cell.angle_gamma   90.00
#
_symmetry.space_group_name_H-M   'P 1'
#
loop_
_entity.id
_entity.type
_entity.pdbx_description
1 polymer ?
#
loop_
_entity_poly.entity_id
_entity_poly.type
_entity_poly.pdbx_seq_one_letter_code
_entity_poly.pdbx_strand_id
1 'polypeptide(L)'
;MFPILAQIHQAAPALPPAIAQRALDAATCAGRKARHLLIADMSQPSSHPRLWVLDLTNRNQPELIARTFVAHGAGSDPTSRGVAQKFSNIPDSNATSLGLYQVAESYVMAHHPKGYRLDGLTTGWDDQARTRGVVLHPASYVSLSGNVGRSNGCPALNPTVFNQLDKEGALAGSLLWIDGPGAPTISCPAAQSPWPVTVSPVWVAAAAPACSPREPS
;
A
#
# COMPACT_ATOMS: atom_id res chain seq x y z
N MET A 1 -9.93 -20.55 -19.63
CA MET A 1 -9.26 -19.92 -18.47
C MET A 1 -9.79 -18.49 -18.38
N PHE A 2 -10.57 -18.16 -17.35
CA PHE A 2 -11.10 -16.80 -17.19
C PHE A 2 -9.96 -15.84 -16.81
N PRO A 3 -9.96 -14.59 -17.31
CA PRO A 3 -8.94 -13.62 -16.93
C PRO A 3 -9.02 -13.37 -15.41
N ILE A 4 -7.86 -13.31 -14.73
CA ILE A 4 -7.77 -13.12 -13.28
C ILE A 4 -8.58 -11.91 -12.78
N LEU A 5 -8.72 -10.85 -13.58
CA LEU A 5 -9.54 -9.69 -13.25
C LEU A 5 -11.00 -10.07 -12.98
N ALA A 6 -11.60 -10.93 -13.80
CA ALA A 6 -12.99 -11.34 -13.63
C ALA A 6 -13.17 -12.13 -12.32
N GLN A 7 -12.18 -12.95 -11.98
CA GLN A 7 -12.18 -13.72 -10.74
C GLN A 7 -12.01 -12.82 -9.50
N ILE A 8 -11.15 -11.80 -9.57
CA ILE A 8 -11.04 -10.78 -8.52
C ILE A 8 -12.36 -10.02 -8.35
N HIS A 9 -13.01 -9.63 -9.44
CA HIS A 9 -14.29 -8.92 -9.37
C HIS A 9 -15.39 -9.78 -8.70
N GLN A 10 -15.39 -11.09 -8.95
CA GLN A 10 -16.29 -12.02 -8.28
C GLN A 10 -16.00 -12.13 -6.77
N ALA A 11 -14.72 -12.22 -6.38
CA ALA A 11 -14.30 -12.34 -4.98
C ALA A 11 -14.48 -11.03 -4.19
N ALA A 12 -14.30 -9.88 -4.85
CA ALA A 12 -14.34 -8.55 -4.25
C ALA A 12 -15.19 -7.59 -5.11
N PRO A 13 -16.52 -7.75 -5.14
CA PRO A 13 -17.41 -6.96 -6.00
C PRO A 13 -17.40 -5.47 -5.70
N ALA A 14 -17.03 -5.08 -4.48
CA ALA A 14 -16.88 -3.69 -4.06
C ALA A 14 -15.55 -3.04 -4.49
N LEU A 15 -14.59 -3.82 -5.00
CA LEU A 15 -13.35 -3.28 -5.56
C LEU A 15 -13.60 -2.87 -7.02
N PRO A 16 -13.38 -1.58 -7.38
CA PRO A 16 -13.56 -1.14 -8.77
C PRO A 16 -12.66 -1.92 -9.74
N PRO A 17 -13.21 -2.52 -10.82
CA PRO A 17 -12.42 -3.32 -11.76
C PRO A 17 -11.24 -2.56 -12.38
N ALA A 18 -11.38 -1.26 -12.62
CA ALA A 18 -10.29 -0.45 -13.15
C ALA A 18 -9.10 -0.32 -12.19
N ILE A 19 -9.34 -0.26 -10.87
CA ILE A 19 -8.29 -0.23 -9.85
C ILE A 19 -7.61 -1.60 -9.76
N ALA A 20 -8.41 -2.68 -9.75
CA ALA A 20 -7.88 -4.04 -9.77
C ALA A 20 -6.99 -4.30 -10.99
N GLN A 21 -7.42 -3.83 -12.17
CA GLN A 21 -6.65 -3.94 -13.41
C GLN A 21 -5.33 -3.18 -13.32
N ARG A 22 -5.31 -1.93 -12.83
CA ARG A 22 -4.06 -1.17 -12.63
C ARG A 22 -3.10 -1.88 -11.67
N ALA A 23 -3.60 -2.45 -10.57
CA ALA A 23 -2.78 -3.21 -9.64
C ALA A 23 -2.14 -4.45 -10.30
N LEU A 24 -2.91 -5.19 -11.11
CA LEU A 24 -2.43 -6.36 -11.85
C LEU A 24 -1.41 -5.97 -12.94
N ASP A 25 -1.67 -4.87 -13.66
CA ASP A 25 -0.76 -4.34 -14.67
C ASP A 25 0.55 -3.92 -14.03
N ALA A 26 0.50 -3.18 -12.91
CA ALA A 26 1.68 -2.76 -12.17
C ALA A 26 2.51 -3.96 -11.71
N ALA A 27 1.86 -4.99 -11.14
CA ALA A 27 2.53 -6.21 -10.71
C ALA A 27 3.22 -6.93 -11.88
N THR A 28 2.53 -7.03 -13.02
CA THR A 28 3.07 -7.63 -14.25
C THR A 28 4.27 -6.84 -14.77
N CYS A 29 4.15 -5.52 -14.82
CA CYS A 29 5.19 -4.57 -15.20
C CYS A 29 6.45 -4.65 -14.33
N ALA A 30 6.28 -4.82 -13.02
CA ALA A 30 7.38 -5.01 -12.08
C ALA A 30 7.99 -6.43 -12.16
N GLY A 31 7.46 -7.32 -13.01
CA GLY A 31 7.86 -8.72 -13.08
C GLY A 31 7.61 -9.48 -11.77
N ARG A 32 6.59 -9.07 -11.01
CA ARG A 32 6.26 -9.65 -9.69
C ARG A 32 5.04 -10.55 -9.78
N LYS A 33 5.12 -11.70 -9.12
CA LYS A 33 3.97 -12.56 -8.85
C LYS A 33 3.72 -12.54 -7.35
N ALA A 34 2.62 -11.93 -6.94
CA ALA A 34 2.24 -11.87 -5.54
C ALA A 34 1.42 -13.10 -5.16
N ARG A 35 1.70 -13.69 -4.00
CA ARG A 35 0.76 -14.60 -3.33
C ARG A 35 -0.40 -13.83 -2.71
N HIS A 36 -0.11 -12.68 -2.11
CA HIS A 36 -1.12 -11.77 -1.58
C HIS A 36 -0.99 -10.41 -2.26
N LEU A 37 -2.13 -9.81 -2.60
CA LEU A 37 -2.22 -8.48 -3.21
C LEU A 37 -3.12 -7.60 -2.35
N LEU A 38 -2.53 -6.56 -1.79
CA LEU A 38 -3.22 -5.50 -1.07
C LEU A 38 -3.51 -4.37 -2.06
N ILE A 39 -4.71 -3.82 -2.02
CA ILE A 39 -5.15 -2.72 -2.89
C ILE A 39 -5.80 -1.67 -2.01
N ALA A 40 -5.24 -0.46 -1.97
CA ALA A 40 -5.79 0.67 -1.23
C ALA A 40 -6.31 1.72 -2.21
N ASP A 41 -7.58 2.09 -2.11
CA ASP A 41 -8.19 3.13 -2.95
C ASP A 41 -8.30 4.45 -2.18
N MET A 42 -7.33 5.35 -2.38
CA MET A 42 -7.31 6.64 -1.71
C MET A 42 -8.28 7.66 -2.29
N SER A 43 -9.02 7.34 -3.37
CA SER A 43 -10.11 8.18 -3.86
C SER A 43 -11.33 8.17 -2.93
N GLN A 44 -11.46 7.12 -2.10
CA GLN A 44 -12.50 7.01 -1.09
C GLN A 44 -12.07 7.67 0.23
N PRO A 45 -13.02 8.24 1.01
CA PRO A 45 -12.73 8.76 2.34
C PRO A 45 -12.14 7.68 3.27
N SER A 46 -11.24 8.06 4.16
CA SER A 46 -10.63 7.17 5.16
C SER A 46 -11.65 6.54 6.11
N SER A 47 -12.83 7.13 6.23
CA SER A 47 -13.97 6.59 6.98
C SER A 47 -14.67 5.40 6.31
N HIS A 48 -14.19 4.95 5.15
CA HIS A 48 -14.68 3.77 4.45
C HIS A 48 -13.63 2.66 4.44
N PRO A 49 -14.05 1.38 4.44
CA PRO A 49 -13.16 0.26 4.25
C PRO A 49 -12.70 0.21 2.79
N ARG A 50 -11.55 0.86 2.55
CA ARG A 50 -10.94 1.15 1.25
C ARG A 50 -9.62 0.41 1.00
N LEU A 51 -9.28 -0.57 1.84
CA LEU A 51 -8.22 -1.54 1.59
C LEU A 51 -8.85 -2.91 1.35
N TRP A 52 -8.46 -3.58 0.27
CA TRP A 52 -8.74 -4.98 -0.01
C TRP A 52 -7.46 -5.79 0.11
N VAL A 53 -7.55 -6.97 0.70
CA VAL A 53 -6.45 -7.93 0.77
C VAL A 53 -6.93 -9.21 0.12
N LEU A 54 -6.25 -9.60 -0.96
CA LEU A 54 -6.60 -10.76 -1.77
C LEU A 54 -5.53 -11.84 -1.62
N ASP A 55 -5.94 -13.08 -1.39
CA ASP A 55 -5.10 -14.25 -1.63
C ASP A 55 -5.21 -14.65 -3.11
N LEU A 56 -4.07 -14.68 -3.79
CA LEU A 56 -3.87 -15.02 -5.19
C LEU A 56 -3.09 -16.33 -5.36
N THR A 57 -2.91 -17.12 -4.30
CA THR A 57 -2.24 -18.43 -4.33
C THR A 57 -2.87 -19.33 -5.40
N ASN A 58 -4.20 -19.34 -5.50
CA ASN A 58 -4.92 -19.88 -6.66
C ASN A 58 -5.43 -18.74 -7.55
N ARG A 59 -4.68 -18.40 -8.60
CA ARG A 59 -5.06 -17.32 -9.54
C ARG A 59 -6.37 -17.54 -10.29
N ASN A 60 -6.88 -18.77 -10.34
CA ASN A 60 -8.18 -19.07 -10.95
C ASN A 60 -9.34 -18.87 -9.97
N GLN A 61 -9.06 -18.78 -8.66
CA GLN A 61 -10.03 -18.58 -7.58
C GLN A 61 -9.39 -17.69 -6.50
N PRO A 62 -9.18 -16.38 -6.77
CA PRO A 62 -8.76 -15.42 -5.77
C PRO A 62 -9.75 -15.36 -4.61
N GLU A 63 -9.26 -15.15 -3.40
CA GLU A 63 -10.09 -15.01 -2.21
C GLU A 63 -9.89 -13.63 -1.59
N LEU A 64 -11.00 -12.99 -1.21
CA LEU A 64 -10.95 -11.76 -0.42
C LEU A 64 -10.80 -12.12 1.06
N ILE A 65 -9.59 -11.97 1.60
CA ILE A 65 -9.29 -12.29 3.00
C ILE A 65 -9.59 -11.14 3.95
N ALA A 66 -9.52 -9.88 3.48
CA ALA A 66 -9.96 -8.72 4.26
C ALA A 66 -10.42 -7.55 3.39
N ARG A 67 -11.45 -6.84 3.87
CA ARG A 67 -11.79 -5.48 3.43
C ARG A 67 -11.83 -4.57 4.66
N THR A 68 -10.91 -3.60 4.75
CA THR A 68 -10.66 -2.84 5.98
C THR A 68 -10.30 -1.38 5.72
N PHE A 69 -10.12 -0.63 6.80
CA PHE A 69 -9.71 0.76 6.81
C PHE A 69 -8.18 0.88 6.67
N VAL A 70 -7.75 1.95 6.00
CA VAL A 70 -6.33 2.31 5.87
C VAL A 70 -6.18 3.82 5.95
N ALA A 71 -5.25 4.29 6.78
CA ALA A 71 -4.90 5.70 6.88
C ALA A 71 -4.02 6.16 5.71
N HIS A 72 -4.14 7.43 5.37
CA HIS A 72 -3.24 8.13 4.44
C HIS A 72 -2.35 9.12 5.21
N GLY A 73 -1.38 9.72 4.53
CA GLY A 73 -0.50 10.74 5.10
C GLY A 73 -1.19 12.09 5.32
N ALA A 74 -0.79 12.81 6.36
CA ALA A 74 -1.30 14.13 6.72
C ALA A 74 -1.08 15.18 5.61
N GLY A 75 0.01 15.04 4.86
CA GLY A 75 0.26 15.83 3.66
C GLY A 75 -0.76 15.60 2.55
N SER A 76 -1.40 14.43 2.50
CA SER A 76 -2.45 14.14 1.52
C SER A 76 -3.79 14.77 1.88
N ASP A 77 -4.09 14.96 3.16
CA ASP A 77 -5.32 15.60 3.65
C ASP A 77 -4.99 16.75 4.61
N PRO A 78 -4.58 17.92 4.11
CA PRO A 78 -4.17 19.04 4.96
C PRO A 78 -5.32 19.60 5.82
N THR A 79 -6.57 19.34 5.42
CA THR A 79 -7.77 19.83 6.10
C THR A 79 -8.33 18.86 7.14
N SER A 80 -7.74 17.67 7.28
CA SER A 80 -8.17 16.64 8.24
C SER A 80 -9.64 16.25 8.09
N ARG A 81 -10.15 16.21 6.86
CA ARG A 81 -11.54 15.86 6.55
C ARG A 81 -11.72 14.36 6.25
N GLY A 82 -10.66 13.57 6.34
CA GLY A 82 -10.63 12.15 5.99
C GLY A 82 -10.56 11.92 4.49
N VAL A 83 -10.22 12.92 3.67
CA VAL A 83 -10.18 12.80 2.20
C VAL A 83 -8.80 13.20 1.68
N ALA A 84 -8.11 12.25 1.05
CA ALA A 84 -6.83 12.50 0.41
C ALA A 84 -7.03 13.33 -0.87
N GLN A 85 -6.43 14.52 -0.89
CA GLN A 85 -6.55 15.52 -1.94
C GLN A 85 -5.29 15.63 -2.81
N LYS A 86 -4.13 15.22 -2.28
CA LYS A 86 -2.85 15.23 -3.02
C LYS A 86 -1.95 14.06 -2.64
N PHE A 87 -1.03 13.73 -3.52
CA PHE A 87 -0.06 12.65 -3.34
C PHE A 87 1.33 13.15 -3.70
N SER A 88 2.37 12.57 -3.10
CA SER A 88 3.75 12.99 -3.37
C SER A 88 4.74 11.89 -3.07
N ASN A 89 5.74 11.76 -3.93
CA ASN A 89 6.91 10.91 -3.74
C ASN A 89 8.12 11.69 -3.17
N ILE A 90 7.92 12.96 -2.79
CA ILE A 90 8.99 13.84 -2.31
C ILE A 90 9.22 13.59 -0.81
N PRO A 91 10.49 13.50 -0.36
CA PRO A 91 10.83 13.50 1.07
C PRO A 91 10.19 14.64 1.86
N ASP A 92 9.87 14.38 3.12
CA ASP A 92 9.27 15.34 4.07
C ASP A 92 7.91 15.94 3.66
N SER A 93 7.31 15.47 2.57
CA SER A 93 5.98 15.93 2.13
C SER A 93 4.83 15.50 3.04
N ASN A 94 5.05 14.49 3.90
CA ASN A 94 4.06 13.79 4.71
C ASN A 94 2.85 13.24 3.91
N ALA A 95 2.93 13.23 2.58
CA ALA A 95 1.86 12.75 1.71
C ALA A 95 2.08 11.28 1.37
N THR A 96 0.98 10.56 1.19
CA THR A 96 1.01 9.22 0.60
C THR A 96 1.49 9.33 -0.85
N SER A 97 2.25 8.34 -1.31
CA SER A 97 2.57 8.19 -2.73
C SER A 97 1.74 7.07 -3.33
N LEU A 98 1.42 7.23 -4.61
CA LEU A 98 0.66 6.26 -5.38
C LEU A 98 1.63 5.31 -6.07
N GLY A 99 1.17 4.11 -6.36
CA GLY A 99 1.98 3.11 -7.04
C GLY A 99 1.99 1.74 -6.36
N LEU A 100 2.81 0.85 -6.91
CA LEU A 100 3.04 -0.50 -6.44
C LEU A 100 4.24 -0.57 -5.49
N TYR A 101 3.99 -1.10 -4.31
CA TYR A 101 4.99 -1.42 -3.31
C TYR A 101 5.18 -2.92 -3.17
N GLN A 102 6.42 -3.35 -2.89
CA GLN A 102 6.70 -4.63 -2.24
C GLN A 102 6.65 -4.43 -0.72
N VAL A 103 5.87 -5.24 -0.01
CA VAL A 103 5.95 -5.33 1.44
C VAL A 103 7.18 -6.18 1.78
N ALA A 104 8.23 -5.53 2.26
CA ALA A 104 9.57 -6.10 2.40
C ALA A 104 9.81 -6.65 3.82
N GLU A 105 10.98 -6.40 4.39
CA GLU A 105 11.35 -6.92 5.71
C GLU A 105 10.61 -6.22 6.86
N SER A 106 10.44 -6.95 7.96
CA SER A 106 9.87 -6.41 9.19
C SER A 106 10.77 -5.32 9.78
N TYR A 107 10.15 -4.34 10.40
CA TYR A 107 10.79 -3.20 11.03
C TYR A 107 10.23 -3.00 12.44
N VAL A 108 11.11 -2.81 13.43
CA VAL A 108 10.73 -2.51 14.81
C VAL A 108 10.56 -1.00 14.93
N MET A 109 9.41 -0.56 15.44
CA MET A 109 9.07 0.86 15.52
C MET A 109 9.12 1.33 16.97
N ALA A 110 9.31 2.64 17.17
CA ALA A 110 9.37 3.22 18.51
C ALA A 110 8.03 3.09 19.28
N HIS A 111 6.90 3.25 18.57
CA HIS A 111 5.56 3.28 19.17
C HIS A 111 4.72 2.02 18.91
N HIS A 112 5.18 1.13 18.02
CA HIS A 112 4.48 -0.11 17.71
C HIS A 112 5.48 -1.27 17.58
N PRO A 113 5.10 -2.47 18.03
CA PRO A 113 6.04 -3.59 18.13
C PRO A 113 6.56 -4.07 16.77
N LYS A 114 5.81 -3.83 15.67
CA LYS A 114 6.15 -4.30 14.33
C LYS A 114 5.49 -3.47 13.24
N GLY A 115 6.24 -3.19 12.18
CA GLY A 115 5.75 -2.74 10.87
C GLY A 115 6.52 -3.46 9.76
N TYR A 116 6.25 -3.13 8.51
CA TYR A 116 6.95 -3.65 7.34
C TYR A 116 7.44 -2.51 6.47
N ARG A 117 8.70 -2.56 6.06
CA ARG A 117 9.22 -1.58 5.09
C ARG A 117 8.61 -1.80 3.72
N LEU A 118 8.48 -0.70 2.97
CA LEU A 118 7.97 -0.75 1.61
C LEU A 118 9.09 -0.39 0.62
N ASP A 119 9.28 -1.24 -0.40
CA ASP A 119 10.03 -0.88 -1.61
C ASP A 119 9.05 -0.35 -2.66
N GLY A 120 9.28 0.86 -3.18
CA GLY A 120 8.56 1.34 -4.35
C GLY A 120 9.02 0.64 -5.62
N LEU A 121 8.06 0.20 -6.45
CA LEU A 121 8.31 -0.51 -7.71
C LEU A 121 7.82 0.27 -8.93
N THR A 122 7.36 1.52 -8.73
CA THR A 122 6.83 2.41 -9.76
C THR A 122 7.72 3.65 -9.85
N THR A 123 8.64 3.64 -10.81
CA THR A 123 9.61 4.73 -11.02
C THR A 123 8.93 6.09 -11.16
N GLY A 124 9.40 7.08 -10.41
CA GLY A 124 8.86 8.42 -10.32
C GLY A 124 7.64 8.58 -9.38
N TRP A 125 6.99 7.49 -8.98
CA TRP A 125 5.74 7.53 -8.22
C TRP A 125 5.87 7.10 -6.76
N ASP A 126 6.63 6.03 -6.50
CA ASP A 126 6.86 5.51 -5.15
C ASP A 126 8.31 5.10 -4.89
N ASP A 127 9.20 5.27 -5.86
CA ASP A 127 10.60 4.82 -5.82
C ASP A 127 11.47 5.46 -4.72
N GLN A 128 10.97 6.49 -4.03
CA GLN A 128 11.62 7.08 -2.85
C GLN A 128 11.14 6.45 -1.53
N ALA A 129 10.32 5.40 -1.54
CA ALA A 129 9.73 4.79 -0.34
C ALA A 129 10.77 4.50 0.76
N ARG A 130 11.92 3.91 0.39
CA ARG A 130 13.01 3.59 1.31
C ARG A 130 13.65 4.84 1.90
N THR A 131 14.03 5.80 1.06
CA THR A 131 14.60 7.09 1.49
C THR A 131 13.67 7.84 2.43
N ARG A 132 12.36 7.74 2.18
CA ARG A 132 11.29 8.41 2.93
C ARG A 132 10.86 7.64 4.18
N GLY A 133 11.44 6.47 4.42
CA GLY A 133 11.12 5.62 5.54
C GLY A 133 9.66 5.15 5.56
N VAL A 134 9.08 4.87 4.39
CA VAL A 134 7.69 4.42 4.28
C VAL A 134 7.57 2.97 4.75
N VAL A 135 6.62 2.74 5.65
CA VAL A 135 6.29 1.42 6.20
C VAL A 135 4.78 1.18 6.16
N LEU A 136 4.37 -0.08 6.07
CA LEU A 136 3.02 -0.53 6.43
C LEU A 136 3.01 -0.88 7.92
N HIS A 137 2.10 -0.28 8.69
CA HIS A 137 2.12 -0.45 10.14
C HIS A 137 0.73 -0.48 10.79
N PRO A 138 0.61 -1.05 12.01
CA PRO A 138 -0.57 -0.86 12.83
C PRO A 138 -0.57 0.55 13.44
N ALA A 139 -1.76 1.10 13.67
CA ALA A 139 -1.93 2.37 14.37
C ALA A 139 -3.26 2.44 15.13
N SER A 140 -3.24 2.86 16.40
CA SER A 140 -4.44 2.95 17.25
C SER A 140 -5.45 3.99 16.76
N TYR A 141 -5.00 4.99 16.00
CA TYR A 141 -5.88 5.99 15.36
C TYR A 141 -6.64 5.44 14.15
N VAL A 142 -6.49 4.16 13.79
CA VAL A 142 -7.28 3.50 12.74
C VAL A 142 -8.32 2.61 13.39
N SER A 143 -9.53 3.14 13.59
CA SER A 143 -10.66 2.39 14.16
C SER A 143 -11.40 1.56 13.10
N LEU A 144 -11.97 0.44 13.53
CA LEU A 144 -12.92 -0.34 12.73
C LEU A 144 -14.32 0.31 12.64
N SER A 145 -14.57 1.37 13.39
CA SER A 145 -15.80 2.16 13.34
C SER A 145 -15.76 3.32 12.33
N GLY A 146 -14.69 3.42 11.51
CA GLY A 146 -14.52 4.50 10.53
C GLY A 146 -13.87 5.78 11.05
N ASN A 147 -13.44 5.83 12.32
CA ASN A 147 -12.60 6.92 12.83
C ASN A 147 -11.14 6.62 12.47
N VAL A 148 -10.62 7.29 11.44
CA VAL A 148 -9.28 7.04 10.89
C VAL A 148 -8.47 8.34 10.86
N GLY A 149 -7.42 8.39 11.68
CA GLY A 149 -6.43 9.46 11.71
C GLY A 149 -5.51 9.48 10.47
N ARG A 150 -4.41 10.21 10.58
CA ARG A 150 -3.44 10.41 9.48
C ARG A 150 -2.03 10.10 9.96
N SER A 151 -1.26 9.41 9.14
CA SER A 151 0.18 9.17 9.36
C SER A 151 1.01 10.31 8.77
N ASN A 152 2.34 10.17 8.76
CA ASN A 152 3.24 11.05 7.99
C ASN A 152 3.59 10.49 6.59
N GLY A 153 2.64 9.81 5.93
CA GLY A 153 2.78 9.30 4.55
C GLY A 153 2.67 7.79 4.43
N CYS A 154 2.82 7.08 5.54
CA CYS A 154 2.74 5.63 5.64
C CYS A 154 1.29 5.10 5.59
N PRO A 155 1.00 4.01 4.87
CA PRO A 155 -0.26 3.30 5.04
C PRO A 155 -0.31 2.67 6.45
N ALA A 156 -1.36 3.01 7.21
CA ALA A 156 -1.55 2.46 8.55
C ALA A 156 -2.88 1.72 8.67
N LEU A 157 -2.88 0.59 9.37
CA LEU A 157 -4.04 -0.28 9.56
C LEU A 157 -4.48 -0.32 11.02
N ASN A 158 -5.70 -0.77 11.24
CA ASN A 158 -6.13 -1.13 12.59
C ASN A 158 -5.21 -2.24 13.16
N PRO A 159 -4.77 -2.15 14.45
CA PRO A 159 -3.81 -3.11 14.99
C PRO A 159 -4.29 -4.57 14.99
N THR A 160 -5.58 -4.80 15.24
CA THR A 160 -6.15 -6.16 15.22
C THR A 160 -6.08 -6.74 13.81
N VAL A 161 -6.44 -5.97 12.79
CA VAL A 161 -6.38 -6.42 11.40
C VAL A 161 -4.96 -6.61 10.92
N PHE A 162 -4.05 -5.69 11.25
CA PHE A 162 -2.63 -5.84 10.94
C PHE A 162 -2.06 -7.14 11.52
N ASN A 163 -2.31 -7.41 12.81
CA ASN A 163 -1.80 -8.61 13.48
C ASN A 163 -2.41 -9.90 12.93
N GLN A 164 -3.69 -9.87 12.54
CA GLN A 164 -4.34 -10.99 11.87
C GLN A 164 -3.65 -11.31 10.54
N LEU A 165 -3.53 -10.30 9.66
CA LEU A 165 -2.89 -10.46 8.34
C LEU A 165 -1.42 -10.87 8.47
N ASP A 166 -0.72 -10.36 9.49
CA ASP A 166 0.65 -10.75 9.80
C ASP A 166 0.76 -12.23 10.16
N LYS A 167 -0.11 -12.70 11.06
CA LYS A 167 -0.17 -14.10 11.50
C LYS A 167 -0.53 -15.05 10.37
N GLU A 168 -1.40 -14.63 9.47
CA GLU A 168 -1.82 -15.39 8.28
C GLU A 168 -0.74 -15.38 7.18
N GLY A 169 0.34 -14.61 7.33
CA GLY A 169 1.40 -14.50 6.31
C GLY A 169 0.96 -13.67 5.08
N ALA A 170 -0.06 -12.84 5.24
CA ALA A 170 -0.61 -12.01 4.16
C ALA A 170 0.17 -10.71 3.91
N LEU A 171 1.07 -10.33 4.82
CA LEU A 171 1.83 -9.08 4.73
C LEU A 171 3.23 -9.27 4.13
N ALA A 172 4.13 -9.98 4.81
CA ALA A 172 5.51 -10.12 4.35
C ALA A 172 5.61 -10.71 2.93
N GLY A 173 6.33 -10.04 2.03
CA GLY A 173 6.48 -10.48 0.64
C GLY A 173 5.26 -10.26 -0.26
N SER A 174 4.18 -9.68 0.25
CA SER A 174 3.02 -9.28 -0.55
C SER A 174 3.31 -8.05 -1.42
N LEU A 175 2.41 -7.78 -2.36
CA LEU A 175 2.38 -6.50 -3.06
C LEU A 175 1.28 -5.61 -2.48
N LEU A 176 1.53 -4.31 -2.42
CA LEU A 176 0.56 -3.29 -2.04
C LEU A 176 0.44 -2.27 -3.18
N TRP A 177 -0.71 -2.19 -3.82
CA TRP A 177 -1.05 -1.12 -4.75
C TRP A 177 -1.79 -0.01 -4.00
N ILE A 178 -1.27 1.21 -4.04
CA ILE A 178 -1.95 2.41 -3.54
C ILE A 178 -2.45 3.22 -4.74
N ASP A 179 -3.76 3.24 -4.92
CA ASP A 179 -4.47 4.00 -5.95
C ASP A 179 -5.03 5.31 -5.38
N GLY A 180 -5.45 6.21 -6.27
CA GLY A 180 -6.03 7.50 -5.93
C GLY A 180 -6.19 8.39 -7.15
N PRO A 181 -6.79 9.58 -6.99
CA PRO A 181 -6.86 10.58 -8.06
C PRO A 181 -5.47 10.88 -8.63
N GLY A 182 -5.30 10.68 -9.94
CA GLY A 182 -4.02 10.87 -10.61
C GLY A 182 -3.04 9.71 -10.49
N ALA A 183 -3.48 8.50 -10.08
CA ALA A 183 -2.65 7.30 -10.10
C ALA A 183 -2.02 7.06 -11.50
N PRO A 184 -0.80 6.49 -11.56
CA PRO A 184 -0.13 6.29 -12.83
C PRO A 184 -0.94 5.42 -13.77
N THR A 185 -0.98 5.83 -15.04
CA THR A 185 -1.31 4.90 -16.12
C THR A 185 -0.16 3.93 -16.26
N ILE A 186 -0.41 2.66 -15.95
CA ILE A 186 0.60 1.63 -16.09
C ILE A 186 0.71 1.26 -17.56
N SER A 187 1.82 1.66 -18.19
CA SER A 187 2.22 1.15 -19.48
C SER A 187 3.64 0.62 -19.36
N CYS A 188 3.83 -0.62 -19.76
CA CYS A 188 5.16 -1.18 -19.91
C CYS A 188 5.37 -1.52 -21.38
N PRO A 189 6.48 -1.07 -21.99
CA PRO A 189 6.80 -1.48 -23.33
C PRO A 189 6.91 -3.01 -23.31
N ALA A 190 6.05 -3.67 -24.08
CA ALA A 190 6.15 -5.10 -24.28
C ALA A 190 7.60 -5.41 -24.71
N ALA A 191 8.30 -6.21 -23.89
CA ALA A 191 9.62 -6.75 -24.16
C ALA A 191 10.86 -5.83 -23.97
N GLN A 192 10.87 -4.87 -23.05
CA GLN A 192 12.15 -4.33 -22.56
C GLN A 192 12.24 -4.41 -21.05
N SER A 193 13.45 -4.73 -20.57
CA SER A 193 13.85 -5.17 -19.25
C SER A 193 13.00 -4.66 -18.08
N PRO A 194 12.78 -5.50 -17.03
CA PRO A 194 12.12 -5.04 -15.82
C PRO A 194 12.71 -3.71 -15.38
N TRP A 195 11.85 -2.77 -14.93
CA TRP A 195 12.28 -1.50 -14.34
C TRP A 195 13.52 -1.75 -13.49
N PRO A 196 14.63 -1.01 -13.69
CA PRO A 196 15.82 -1.22 -12.88
C PRO A 196 15.40 -1.05 -11.43
N VAL A 197 15.26 -2.17 -10.73
CA VAL A 197 14.95 -2.18 -9.32
C VAL A 197 16.25 -1.70 -8.69
N THR A 198 16.35 -0.41 -8.43
CA THR A 198 17.33 0.08 -7.46
C THR A 198 16.85 -0.39 -6.11
N VAL A 199 17.01 -1.69 -5.84
CA VAL A 199 17.11 -2.20 -4.48
C VAL A 199 18.37 -1.54 -3.95
N SER A 200 18.23 -0.39 -3.30
CA SER A 200 19.24 0.04 -2.37
C SER A 200 19.26 -1.05 -1.29
N PRO A 201 20.31 -1.87 -1.20
CA PRO A 201 20.28 -3.10 -0.41
C PRO A 201 20.38 -2.82 1.10
N VAL A 202 20.44 -1.54 1.49
CA VAL A 202 20.71 -1.13 2.85
C VAL A 202 19.82 0.05 3.17
N TRP A 203 18.91 -0.14 4.14
CA TRP A 203 18.51 0.97 4.99
C TRP A 203 19.78 1.44 5.69
N VAL A 204 20.43 2.47 5.15
CA VAL A 204 21.52 3.11 5.85
C VAL A 204 20.97 3.53 7.21
N ALA A 205 21.72 3.43 8.30
CA ALA A 205 21.27 3.88 9.62
C ALA A 205 20.80 5.36 9.65
N ALA A 206 21.10 6.12 8.58
CA ALA A 206 20.64 7.47 8.31
C ALA A 206 19.32 7.57 7.50
N ALA A 207 18.72 6.46 7.05
CA ALA A 207 17.38 6.46 6.48
C ALA A 207 16.42 6.98 7.55
N ALA A 208 15.58 7.95 7.17
CA ALA A 208 14.72 8.67 8.10
C ALA A 208 13.95 7.66 8.98
N PRO A 209 13.84 7.91 10.30
CA PRO A 209 13.04 7.05 11.17
C PRO A 209 11.65 6.91 10.54
N ALA A 210 11.16 5.67 10.46
CA ALA A 210 9.94 5.35 9.72
C ALA A 210 8.84 6.35 10.04
N CYS A 211 8.38 7.08 9.02
CA CYS A 211 7.41 8.17 9.12
C CYS A 211 7.43 8.86 10.50
N SER A 212 8.55 9.51 10.85
CA SER A 212 8.82 10.40 11.99
C SER A 212 7.84 10.39 13.20
N PRO A 213 8.32 10.25 14.46
CA PRO A 213 7.52 10.09 15.70
C PRO A 213 6.58 11.26 16.08
N ARG A 214 6.35 12.23 15.20
CA ARG A 214 5.33 13.27 15.33
C ARG A 214 4.09 12.89 14.52
N GLU A 215 3.50 11.74 14.78
CA GLU A 215 2.14 11.48 14.33
C GLU A 215 1.21 12.43 15.11
N PRO A 216 0.41 13.27 14.45
CA PRO A 216 -0.55 14.10 15.16
C PRO A 216 -1.59 13.16 15.81
N SER A 217 -1.58 13.15 17.14
CA SER A 217 -2.64 12.58 17.97
C SER A 217 -4.01 13.11 17.57
#